data_AF-A0A1E3KP55-F1
#
_entry.id   AF-A0A1E3KP55-F1
#
_cell.length_a   1.000
_cell.length_b   1.000
_cell.length_c   1.000
_cell.angle_alpha   90.00
_cell.angle_beta   90.00
_cell.angle_gamma   90.00
#
_symmetry.space_group_name_H-M   'P 1'
#
loop_
_entity.id
_entity.type
_entity.pdbx_description
1 polymer ?
#
loop_
_entity_poly.entity_id
_entity_poly.type
_entity_poly.pdbx_seq_one_letter_code
_entity_poly.pdbx_strand_id
1 'polypeptide(L)'
;MTEWLPVIYGIGLDAAGRCQHYHLETDIAALWCRRCQHYYACYRCHDTLCQHTFVASAPTDLAVMCGACRYRMTVDRYHEGQCPHCHRPFNPRCRLHDQVYFEK
;
A
#
# COMPACT_ATOMS: atom_id res chain seq x y z
N MET A 1 20.45 17.43 4.15
CA MET A 1 18.98 17.58 4.11
C MET A 1 18.40 16.19 3.96
N THR A 2 18.01 15.57 5.07
CA THR A 2 17.40 14.23 5.03
C THR A 2 15.96 14.39 4.55
N GLU A 3 15.74 14.19 3.24
CA GLU A 3 14.39 13.98 2.72
C GLU A 3 13.78 12.80 3.48
N TRP A 4 12.74 13.07 4.26
CA TRP A 4 11.98 12.04 4.96
C TRP A 4 11.25 11.19 3.92
N LEU A 5 11.82 10.03 3.59
CA LEU A 5 11.16 9.04 2.76
C LEU A 5 9.88 8.56 3.48
N PRO A 6 8.74 8.47 2.78
CA PRO A 6 7.52 7.99 3.41
C PRO A 6 7.70 6.54 3.92
N VAL A 7 7.37 6.34 5.19
CA VAL A 7 7.53 5.07 5.91
C VAL A 7 6.41 4.10 5.53
N ILE A 8 6.75 2.81 5.42
CA ILE A 8 5.78 1.70 5.33
C ILE A 8 5.79 0.98 6.66
N TYR A 9 4.60 0.77 7.22
CA TYR A 9 4.40 0.00 8.43
C TYR A 9 4.02 -1.43 8.07
N GLY A 10 4.58 -2.40 8.79
CA GLY A 10 4.24 -3.80 8.59
C GLY A 10 5.18 -4.73 9.32
N ILE A 11 4.94 -6.02 9.14
CA ILE A 11 5.61 -7.09 9.89
C ILE A 11 6.51 -7.85 8.92
N GLY A 12 7.78 -8.01 9.30
CA GLY A 12 8.77 -8.71 8.48
C GLY A 12 9.00 -8.02 7.13
N LEU A 13 9.09 -6.69 7.14
CA LEU A 13 9.26 -5.92 5.90
C LEU A 13 10.64 -6.14 5.29
N ASP A 14 10.65 -6.26 3.97
CA ASP A 14 11.86 -6.08 3.18
C ASP A 14 11.99 -4.66 2.61
N ALA A 15 13.05 -4.42 1.84
CA ALA A 15 13.34 -3.10 1.25
C ALA A 15 12.22 -2.59 0.31
N ALA A 16 11.48 -3.49 -0.33
CA ALA A 16 10.38 -3.17 -1.23
C ALA A 16 9.03 -3.07 -0.51
N GLY A 17 9.00 -3.22 0.82
CA GLY A 17 7.77 -3.15 1.63
C GLY A 17 6.90 -4.40 1.57
N ARG A 18 7.42 -5.53 1.06
CA ARG A 18 6.73 -6.82 1.12
C ARG A 18 6.73 -7.32 2.55
N CYS A 19 5.62 -7.89 3.01
CA CYS A 19 5.47 -8.31 4.41
C CYS A 19 5.40 -9.83 4.55
N GLN A 20 5.33 -10.34 5.78
CA GLN A 20 5.18 -11.77 6.02
C GLN A 20 3.86 -12.37 5.48
N HIS A 21 2.82 -11.56 5.28
CA HIS A 21 1.52 -12.04 4.82
C HIS A 21 1.48 -12.21 3.28
N TYR A 22 2.14 -11.29 2.57
CA TYR A 22 2.18 -11.24 1.10
C TYR A 22 3.60 -10.89 0.66
N HIS A 23 4.25 -11.81 -0.06
CA HIS A 23 5.69 -11.77 -0.33
C HIS A 23 6.08 -12.15 -1.76
N LEU A 24 5.15 -12.11 -2.72
CA LEU A 24 5.47 -12.20 -4.13
C LEU A 24 6.25 -10.96 -4.57
N GLU A 25 7.00 -11.05 -5.67
CA GLU A 25 7.75 -9.92 -6.24
C GLU A 25 6.88 -8.71 -6.56
N THR A 26 5.59 -8.92 -6.81
CA THR A 26 4.59 -7.90 -7.14
C THR A 26 3.85 -7.34 -5.92
N ASP A 27 4.10 -7.85 -4.71
CA ASP A 27 3.44 -7.41 -3.46
C ASP A 27 4.09 -6.13 -2.89
N ILE A 28 4.31 -5.17 -3.78
CA ILE A 28 5.03 -3.91 -3.50
C ILE A 28 4.10 -2.71 -3.36
N ALA A 29 2.80 -2.93 -3.13
CA ALA A 29 1.84 -1.88 -2.86
C ALA A 29 1.69 -1.70 -1.35
N ALA A 30 1.84 -0.47 -0.87
CA ALA A 30 1.49 -0.09 0.49
C ALA A 30 0.23 0.77 0.49
N LEU A 31 -0.68 0.53 1.42
CA LEU A 31 -2.04 1.04 1.45
C LEU A 31 -2.22 2.09 2.54
N TRP A 32 -2.83 3.22 2.19
CA TRP A 32 -3.16 4.29 3.11
C TRP A 32 -4.39 3.93 3.95
N CYS A 33 -4.23 3.87 5.27
CA CYS A 33 -5.39 3.78 6.16
C CYS A 33 -5.87 5.18 6.51
N ARG A 34 -7.12 5.53 6.15
CA ARG A 34 -7.64 6.89 6.32
C ARG A 34 -7.70 7.34 7.78
N ARG A 35 -7.98 6.42 8.70
CA ARG A 35 -8.02 6.69 10.15
C ARG A 35 -6.63 6.89 10.74
N CYS A 36 -5.65 6.08 10.33
CA CYS A 36 -4.30 6.16 10.90
C CYS A 36 -3.45 7.25 10.25
N GLN A 37 -3.73 7.61 9.00
CA GLN A 37 -2.89 8.47 8.18
C GLN A 37 -1.45 7.94 8.01
N HIS A 38 -1.34 6.62 7.78
CA HIS A 38 -0.07 5.93 7.52
C HIS A 38 -0.25 4.91 6.39
N TYR A 39 0.85 4.60 5.70
CA TYR A 39 0.91 3.51 4.74
C TYR A 39 1.29 2.19 5.41
N TYR A 40 0.51 1.15 5.17
CA TYR A 40 0.79 -0.20 5.65
C TYR A 40 1.06 -1.13 4.47
N ALA A 41 1.99 -2.08 4.63
CA ALA A 41 2.31 -3.05 3.58
C ALA A 41 1.09 -3.88 3.15
N CYS A 42 0.15 -4.14 4.07
CA CYS A 42 -1.16 -4.69 3.75
C CYS A 42 -2.16 -4.44 4.89
N TYR A 43 -3.45 -4.65 4.62
CA TYR A 43 -4.49 -4.49 5.64
C TYR A 43 -4.32 -5.45 6.83
N ARG A 44 -3.78 -6.68 6.62
CA ARG A 44 -3.51 -7.63 7.71
C ARG A 44 -2.39 -7.14 8.63
N CYS A 45 -1.37 -6.49 8.07
CA CYS A 45 -0.35 -5.83 8.87
C CYS A 45 -0.95 -4.71 9.71
N HIS A 46 -1.83 -3.88 9.13
CA HIS A 46 -2.56 -2.87 9.89
C HIS A 46 -3.37 -3.50 11.03
N ASP A 47 -4.23 -4.47 10.74
CA ASP A 47 -5.14 -5.08 11.72
C ASP A 47 -4.39 -5.80 12.86
N THR A 48 -3.15 -6.21 12.62
CA THR A 48 -2.27 -6.79 13.65
C THR A 48 -1.59 -5.71 14.50
N LEU A 49 -1.24 -4.57 13.90
CA LEU A 49 -0.50 -3.48 14.57
C LEU A 49 -1.42 -2.44 15.24
N CYS A 50 -2.71 -2.45 14.92
CA CYS A 50 -3.67 -1.45 15.36
C CYS A 50 -4.87 -2.09 16.10
N GLN A 51 -5.52 -1.32 16.97
CA GLN A 51 -6.69 -1.76 17.73
C GLN A 51 -8.02 -1.58 16.98
N HIS A 52 -7.96 -1.44 15.66
CA HIS A 52 -9.13 -1.33 14.79
C HIS A 52 -8.81 -1.95 13.43
N THR A 53 -9.85 -2.24 12.66
CA THR A 53 -9.70 -2.73 11.29
C THR A 53 -9.30 -1.61 10.33
N PHE A 54 -8.67 -1.98 9.22
CA PHE A 54 -8.25 -1.07 8.16
C PHE A 54 -9.43 -0.21 7.68
N VAL A 55 -9.20 1.09 7.55
CA VAL A 55 -10.21 2.05 7.06
C VAL A 55 -9.82 2.48 5.66
N ALA A 56 -10.72 2.16 4.72
CA ALA A 56 -10.57 2.42 3.30
C ALA A 56 -10.24 3.89 3.00
N SER A 57 -9.45 4.10 1.95
CA SER A 57 -9.13 5.42 1.41
C SER A 57 -10.26 5.95 0.53
N ALA A 58 -10.43 7.27 0.50
CA ALA A 58 -11.32 7.92 -0.47
C ALA A 58 -10.69 7.89 -1.88
N PRO A 59 -11.48 7.96 -2.96
CA PRO A 59 -10.95 7.96 -4.33
C PRO A 59 -9.94 9.09 -4.62
N THR A 60 -10.07 10.23 -3.92
CA THR A 60 -9.17 11.39 -4.06
C THR A 60 -7.87 11.26 -3.26
N ASP A 61 -7.74 10.27 -2.40
CA ASP A 61 -6.53 10.06 -1.60
C ASP A 61 -5.38 9.56 -2.47
N LEU A 62 -4.15 9.87 -2.06
CA LEU A 62 -2.97 9.14 -2.52
C LEU A 62 -2.94 7.76 -1.85
N ALA A 63 -3.92 6.92 -2.18
CA ALA A 63 -4.27 5.72 -1.44
C ALA A 63 -3.20 4.63 -1.47
N VAL A 64 -2.33 4.64 -2.49
CA VAL A 64 -1.31 3.61 -2.69
C VAL A 64 0.07 4.22 -2.81
N MET A 65 1.06 3.56 -2.22
CA MET A 65 2.47 3.86 -2.42
C MET A 65 3.21 2.64 -2.98
N CYS A 66 4.04 2.83 -4.00
CA CYS A 66 4.97 1.80 -4.44
C CYS A 66 6.08 1.63 -3.42
N GLY A 67 6.19 0.47 -2.79
CA GLY A 67 7.23 0.21 -1.80
C GLY A 67 8.65 0.13 -2.37
N ALA A 68 8.79 -0.11 -3.68
CA ALA A 68 10.09 -0.14 -4.35
C ALA A 68 10.69 1.25 -4.61
N CYS A 69 9.86 2.26 -4.92
CA CYS A 69 10.34 3.62 -5.27
C CYS A 69 9.69 4.75 -4.47
N ARG A 70 8.78 4.43 -3.55
CA ARG A 70 8.03 5.36 -2.70
C ARG A 70 7.15 6.36 -3.43
N TYR A 71 6.90 6.15 -4.72
CA TYR A 71 5.92 6.94 -5.48
C TYR A 71 4.51 6.69 -4.91
N ARG A 72 3.82 7.77 -4.55
CA ARG A 72 2.45 7.77 -4.03
C ARG A 72 1.49 8.07 -5.18
N MET A 73 0.37 7.36 -5.25
CA MET A 73 -0.56 7.43 -6.37
C MET A 73 -2.00 7.25 -5.92
N THR A 74 -2.93 7.73 -6.76
CA THR A 74 -4.36 7.52 -6.59
C THR A 74 -4.75 6.08 -6.93
N VAL A 75 -5.97 5.70 -6.57
CA VAL A 75 -6.56 4.39 -6.88
C VAL A 75 -6.57 4.13 -8.39
N ASP A 76 -6.98 5.12 -9.19
CA ASP A 76 -7.04 5.00 -10.65
C ASP A 76 -5.68 4.65 -11.26
N ARG A 77 -4.61 5.33 -10.81
CA ARG A 77 -3.24 5.05 -11.28
C ARG A 77 -2.76 3.68 -10.83
N TYR A 78 -3.08 3.28 -9.60
CA TYR A 78 -2.78 1.94 -9.11
C TYR A 78 -3.48 0.85 -9.94
N HIS A 79 -4.73 1.09 -10.36
CA HIS A 79 -5.49 0.17 -11.19
C HIS A 79 -4.95 -0.01 -12.61
N GLU A 80 -4.03 0.84 -13.09
CA GLU A 80 -3.27 0.59 -14.33
C GLU A 80 -2.33 -0.63 -14.19
N GLY A 81 -2.08 -1.11 -12.97
CA GLY A 81 -1.41 -2.40 -12.70
C GLY A 81 0.11 -2.33 -12.58
N GLN A 82 0.70 -1.15 -12.69
CA GLN A 82 2.14 -0.94 -12.49
C GLN A 82 2.42 0.44 -11.90
N CYS A 83 3.57 0.59 -11.25
CA CYS A 83 3.98 1.91 -10.75
C CYS A 83 4.29 2.85 -11.93
N PRO A 84 3.71 4.06 -12.01
CA PRO A 84 3.96 4.99 -13.12
C PRO A 84 5.36 5.61 -13.08
N HIS A 85 6.10 5.46 -11.97
CA HIS A 85 7.45 5.99 -11.82
C HIS A 85 8.53 4.95 -12.16
N CYS A 86 8.44 3.74 -11.57
CA CYS A 86 9.48 2.71 -11.74
C CYS A 86 9.04 1.54 -12.64
N HIS A 87 7.81 1.54 -13.15
CA HIS A 87 7.24 0.55 -14.07
C HIS A 87 7.18 -0.89 -13.53
N ARG A 88 7.46 -1.10 -12.24
CA ARG A 88 7.31 -2.43 -11.62
C ARG A 88 5.83 -2.80 -11.53
N PRO A 89 5.46 -4.06 -11.84
CA PRO A 89 4.08 -4.51 -11.77
C PRO A 89 3.60 -4.64 -10.32
N PHE A 90 2.32 -4.33 -10.10
CA PHE A 90 1.60 -4.65 -8.87
C PHE A 90 0.91 -6.01 -8.98
N ASN A 91 0.64 -6.65 -7.85
CA ASN A 91 -0.06 -7.93 -7.84
C ASN A 91 -1.51 -7.75 -8.29
N PRO A 92 -1.96 -8.30 -9.44
CA PRO A 92 -3.34 -8.13 -9.91
C PRO A 92 -4.37 -8.78 -8.98
N ARG A 93 -3.94 -9.76 -8.16
CA ARG A 93 -4.82 -10.42 -7.18
C ARG A 93 -5.21 -9.49 -6.03
N CYS A 94 -4.51 -8.37 -5.81
CA CYS A 94 -4.89 -7.40 -4.80
C CYS A 94 -6.28 -6.79 -5.05
N ARG A 95 -6.77 -6.78 -6.30
CA ARG A 95 -8.13 -6.33 -6.65
C ARG A 95 -9.23 -7.13 -5.95
N LEU A 96 -8.94 -8.36 -5.52
CA LEU A 96 -9.87 -9.17 -4.71
C LEU A 96 -10.19 -8.52 -3.35
N HIS A 97 -9.41 -7.51 -2.94
CA HIS A 97 -9.57 -6.80 -1.69
C HIS A 97 -9.95 -5.32 -1.88
N ASP A 98 -10.31 -4.86 -3.08
CA ASP A 98 -10.57 -3.43 -3.34
C ASP A 98 -11.63 -2.84 -2.39
N GLN A 99 -12.64 -3.62 -2.02
CA GLN A 99 -13.69 -3.22 -1.06
C GLN A 99 -13.17 -2.98 0.36
N VAL A 100 -12.00 -3.51 0.70
CA VAL A 100 -11.30 -3.23 1.97
C VAL A 100 -10.42 -1.99 1.83
N TYR A 101 -9.84 -1.77 0.65
CA TYR A 101 -8.81 -0.74 0.43
C TYR A 101 -9.40 0.63 0.14
N PHE A 102 -10.51 0.67 -0.61
CA PHE A 102 -11.03 1.88 -1.21
C PHE A 102 -12.54 2.02 -1.00
N GLU A 103 -12.99 3.23 -0.71
CA GLU A 103 -14.40 3.59 -0.72
C GLU A 103 -14.94 3.53 -2.17
N LYS A 104 -16.25 3.29 -2.32
CA LYS A 104 -16.93 3.27 -3.62
C LYS A 104 -17.34 4.68 -4.05
#